data_AF-A0A1U9K6N0-F1
#
_entry.id   AF-A0A1U9K6N0-F1
#
_cell.length_a   1.000
_cell.length_b   1.000
_cell.length_c   1.000
_cell.angle_alpha   90.00
_cell.angle_beta   90.00
_cell.angle_gamma   90.00
#
_symmetry.space_group_name_H-M   'P 1'
#
loop_
_entity.id
_entity.type
_entity.pdbx_description
1 polymer ?
#
loop_
_entity_poly.entity_id
_entity_poly.type
_entity_poly.pdbx_seq_one_letter_code
_entity_poly.pdbx_strand_id
1 'polypeptide(L)'
;MLNEKFQEGWITRPIPQHGWTLDEQKRIADEYEGSDVSSLVFASPVPVLLGLLASKSGYSELADRHNTGRVIQTPAVYIFHNDRREKKELPNGRIIHKVAEKGWEIVPV
;
A
#
# COMPACT_ATOMS: atom_id res chain seq x y z
N MET A 1 -5.15 15.66 -15.81
CA MET A 1 -4.09 14.79 -15.26
C MET A 1 -4.38 13.29 -15.33
N LEU A 2 -5.39 12.72 -14.65
CA LEU A 2 -5.66 11.26 -14.75
C LEU A 2 -6.19 10.86 -16.13
N ASN A 3 -7.24 11.54 -16.62
CA ASN A 3 -7.80 11.29 -17.97
C ASN A 3 -6.81 11.58 -19.10
N GLU A 4 -5.89 12.53 -18.89
CA GLU A 4 -4.80 12.81 -19.84
C GLU A 4 -3.79 11.65 -19.93
N LYS A 5 -3.55 10.94 -18.83
CA LYS A 5 -2.54 9.88 -18.76
C LYS A 5 -3.10 8.48 -19.04
N PHE A 6 -4.32 8.20 -18.62
CA PHE A 6 -4.88 6.84 -18.60
C PHE A 6 -6.16 6.66 -19.45
N GLN A 7 -6.54 7.66 -20.26
CA GLN A 7 -7.81 7.66 -21.02
C GLN A 7 -9.05 7.59 -20.11
N GLU A 8 -10.25 7.56 -20.70
CA GLU A 8 -11.51 7.43 -19.96
C GLU A 8 -11.77 5.97 -19.54
N GLY A 9 -12.62 5.75 -18.53
CA GLY A 9 -13.07 4.41 -18.13
C GLY A 9 -12.40 3.80 -16.89
N TRP A 10 -11.61 4.56 -16.13
CA TRP A 10 -11.08 4.11 -14.84
C TRP A 10 -12.17 4.09 -13.76
N ILE A 11 -12.06 3.13 -12.84
CA ILE A 11 -12.94 3.00 -11.68
C ILE A 11 -12.24 3.51 -10.42
N THR A 12 -13.00 4.14 -9.53
CA THR A 12 -12.50 4.52 -8.21
C THR A 12 -12.88 3.45 -7.20
N ARG A 13 -11.89 2.89 -6.50
CA ARG A 13 -12.15 2.05 -5.33
C ARG A 13 -12.01 2.90 -4.06
N PRO A 14 -13.11 3.30 -3.40
CA PRO A 14 -13.02 4.10 -2.19
C PRO A 14 -12.46 3.26 -1.03
N ILE A 15 -11.66 3.90 -0.17
CA ILE A 15 -11.26 3.32 1.11
C ILE A 15 -12.47 3.42 2.06
N PRO A 16 -12.91 2.32 2.69
CA PRO A 16 -13.99 2.35 3.67
C PRO A 16 -13.69 3.31 4.82
N GLN A 17 -14.74 3.87 5.44
CA GLN A 17 -14.57 4.78 6.57
C GLN A 17 -13.85 4.15 7.78
N HIS A 18 -14.02 2.84 7.96
CA HIS A 18 -13.31 2.05 8.99
C HIS A 18 -11.93 1.56 8.52
N GLY A 19 -11.49 1.93 7.33
CA GLY A 19 -10.28 1.41 6.70
C GLY A 19 -10.44 -0.03 6.20
N TRP A 20 -9.36 -0.57 5.66
CA TRP A 20 -9.21 -2.00 5.40
C TRP A 20 -8.35 -2.63 6.49
N THR A 21 -8.71 -3.85 6.86
CA THR A 21 -7.84 -4.74 7.64
C THR A 21 -6.59 -5.13 6.86
N LEU A 22 -5.56 -5.65 7.54
CA LEU A 22 -4.37 -6.18 6.87
C LEU A 22 -4.74 -7.30 5.88
N ASP A 23 -5.60 -8.23 6.28
CA ASP A 23 -6.00 -9.37 5.45
C ASP A 23 -6.84 -8.94 4.25
N GLU A 24 -7.69 -7.92 4.40
CA GLU A 24 -8.38 -7.32 3.26
C GLU A 24 -7.41 -6.66 2.28
N GLN A 25 -6.38 -5.96 2.76
CA GLN A 25 -5.38 -5.36 1.89
C GLN A 25 -4.59 -6.42 1.10
N LYS A 26 -4.23 -7.54 1.75
CA LYS A 26 -3.58 -8.67 1.07
C LYS A 26 -4.47 -9.27 -0.01
N ARG A 27 -5.72 -9.59 0.35
CA ARG A 27 -6.70 -10.11 -0.61
C ARG A 27 -6.94 -9.16 -1.78
N ILE A 28 -6.98 -7.85 -1.53
CA ILE A 28 -7.10 -6.85 -2.58
C ILE A 28 -5.88 -6.85 -3.50
N ALA A 29 -4.67 -7.05 -2.98
CA ALA A 29 -3.47 -7.19 -3.80
C ALA A 29 -3.58 -8.44 -4.69
N ASP A 30 -4.00 -9.57 -4.12
CA ASP A 30 -4.19 -10.84 -4.83
C ASP A 30 -5.29 -10.75 -5.91
N GLU A 31 -6.35 -9.96 -5.69
CA GLU A 31 -7.42 -9.71 -6.68
C GLU A 31 -6.89 -9.12 -8.00
N TYR A 32 -5.75 -8.43 -7.98
CA TYR A 32 -5.15 -7.84 -9.18
C TYR A 32 -4.12 -8.75 -9.85
N GLU A 33 -3.64 -9.79 -9.15
CA GLU A 33 -2.72 -10.77 -9.73
C GLU A 33 -3.44 -11.56 -10.83
N GLY A 34 -2.94 -11.46 -12.07
CA GLY A 34 -3.55 -12.12 -13.23
C GLY A 34 -4.86 -11.48 -13.74
N SER A 35 -5.24 -10.30 -13.24
CA SER A 35 -6.41 -9.55 -13.73
C SER A 35 -6.10 -8.74 -15.00
N ASP A 36 -7.13 -8.27 -15.70
CA ASP A 36 -7.00 -7.37 -16.87
C ASP A 36 -6.65 -5.91 -16.48
N VAL A 37 -6.45 -5.62 -15.19
CA VAL A 37 -6.10 -4.28 -14.72
C VAL A 37 -4.64 -3.98 -15.05
N SER A 38 -4.41 -3.01 -15.93
CA SER A 38 -3.08 -2.64 -16.41
C SER A 38 -2.38 -1.55 -15.58
N SER A 39 -3.10 -0.85 -14.70
CA SER A 39 -2.56 0.26 -13.91
C SER A 39 -3.34 0.49 -12.63
N LEU A 40 -2.63 0.63 -11.51
CA LEU A 40 -3.17 1.06 -10.22
C LEU A 40 -2.55 2.40 -9.83
N VAL A 41 -3.40 3.34 -9.37
CA VAL A 41 -2.96 4.68 -8.95
C VAL A 41 -3.33 4.90 -7.49
N PHE A 42 -2.33 5.14 -6.66
CA PHE A 42 -2.50 5.43 -5.24
C PHE A 42 -2.41 6.93 -4.98
N ALA A 43 -3.46 7.51 -4.38
CA ALA A 43 -3.46 8.88 -3.89
C ALA A 43 -3.08 8.89 -2.40
N SER A 44 -1.82 9.21 -2.10
CA SER A 44 -1.31 9.29 -0.72
C SER A 44 -0.19 10.36 -0.65
N PRO A 45 0.12 10.92 0.52
CA PRO A 45 1.21 11.88 0.68
C PRO A 45 2.63 11.27 0.67
N VAL A 46 2.80 9.96 0.91
CA VAL A 46 4.11 9.26 0.96
C VAL A 46 4.28 8.07 -0.05
N PRO A 47 3.36 7.77 -0.98
CA PRO A 47 3.31 6.49 -1.70
C PRO A 47 4.46 6.30 -2.67
N VAL A 48 5.00 7.39 -3.22
CA VAL A 48 6.11 7.34 -4.19
C VAL A 48 7.36 6.77 -3.53
N LEU A 49 7.71 7.26 -2.34
CA LEU A 49 8.90 6.78 -1.63
C LEU A 49 8.74 5.30 -1.24
N LEU A 50 7.58 4.93 -0.69
CA LEU A 50 7.28 3.55 -0.31
C LEU A 50 7.36 2.60 -1.51
N GLY A 51 6.71 2.94 -2.63
CA GLY A 51 6.70 2.11 -3.83
C GLY A 51 8.09 1.94 -4.45
N LEU A 52 8.92 2.98 -4.45
CA LEU A 52 10.30 2.90 -4.94
C LEU A 52 11.17 1.98 -4.07
N LEU A 53 11.03 2.06 -2.74
CA LEU A 53 11.80 1.20 -1.84
C LEU A 53 11.35 -0.26 -1.95
N ALA A 54 10.05 -0.53 -1.96
CA ALA A 54 9.51 -1.88 -2.13
C ALA A 54 9.88 -2.50 -3.49
N SER A 55 9.89 -1.72 -4.57
CA SER A 55 10.37 -2.20 -5.87
C SER A 55 11.87 -2.53 -5.86
N LYS A 56 12.68 -1.74 -5.14
CA LYS A 56 14.12 -1.99 -5.00
C LYS A 56 14.44 -3.16 -4.08
N SER A 57 13.67 -3.41 -3.02
CA SER A 57 13.87 -4.60 -2.16
C SER A 57 13.73 -5.89 -2.97
N GLY A 58 12.70 -6.00 -3.83
CA GLY A 58 12.51 -7.16 -4.70
C GLY A 58 13.57 -7.35 -5.80
N TYR A 59 14.27 -6.29 -6.22
CA TYR A 59 15.28 -6.37 -7.30
C TYR A 59 16.61 -7.00 -6.86
N SER A 60 16.95 -6.97 -5.56
CA SER A 60 18.24 -7.50 -5.05
C SER A 60 18.37 -9.00 -5.29
N GLU A 61 17.27 -9.75 -5.24
CA GLU A 61 17.26 -11.20 -5.52
C GLU A 61 17.49 -11.53 -7.01
N LEU A 62 17.15 -10.62 -7.93
CA LEU A 62 17.29 -10.84 -9.38
C LEU A 62 18.68 -10.47 -9.91
N ALA A 63 19.34 -9.48 -9.29
CA ALA A 63 20.67 -9.02 -9.70
C ALA A 63 21.78 -10.07 -9.47
N ASP A 64 21.56 -11.03 -8.56
CA ASP A 64 22.50 -12.13 -8.29
C ASP A 64 22.49 -13.20 -9.41
N ARG A 65 21.43 -13.25 -10.24
CA ARG A 65 21.30 -14.24 -11.31
C ARG A 65 22.03 -13.86 -12.61
N HIS A 66 22.50 -12.62 -12.74
CA HIS A 66 23.07 -12.10 -14.00
C HIS A 66 24.58 -11.76 -13.95
N ASN A 67 25.34 -12.41 -13.06
CA ASN A 67 26.78 -12.64 -13.25
C ASN A 67 27.68 -11.38 -13.33
N THR A 68 27.27 -10.26 -12.71
CA THR A 68 28.09 -9.03 -12.64
C THR A 68 29.04 -8.99 -11.44
N GLY A 69 28.93 -9.96 -10.51
CA GLY A 69 29.74 -10.05 -9.29
C GLY A 69 29.50 -8.92 -8.26
N ARG A 70 28.52 -8.04 -8.52
CA ARG A 70 28.26 -6.86 -7.69
C ARG A 70 26.98 -7.08 -6.89
N VAL A 71 27.13 -7.44 -5.61
CA VAL A 71 26.02 -7.55 -4.68
C VAL A 71 25.50 -6.14 -4.37
N ILE A 72 24.35 -5.79 -4.95
CA ILE A 72 23.63 -4.58 -4.57
C ILE A 72 22.74 -4.95 -3.39
N GLN A 73 23.20 -4.64 -2.17
CA GLN A 73 22.35 -4.75 -0.99
C GLN A 73 21.29 -3.65 -1.05
N THR A 74 20.03 -4.05 -1.16
CA THR A 74 18.90 -3.14 -0.96
C THR A 74 18.31 -3.40 0.43
N PRO A 75 17.78 -2.36 1.09
CA PRO A 75 17.17 -2.55 2.41
C PRO A 75 15.91 -3.39 2.26
N ALA A 76 15.72 -4.34 3.18
CA ALA A 76 14.41 -4.93 3.40
C ALA A 76 13.42 -3.83 3.84
N VAL A 77 12.23 -3.83 3.26
CA VAL A 77 11.20 -2.84 3.54
C VAL A 77 10.18 -3.43 4.49
N TYR A 78 9.88 -2.70 5.55
CA TYR A 78 8.86 -3.06 6.53
C TYR A 78 7.90 -1.89 6.70
N ILE A 79 6.61 -2.18 6.85
CA ILE A 79 5.57 -1.20 7.16
C ILE A 79 5.16 -1.37 8.62
N PHE A 80 5.18 -0.26 9.37
CA PHE A 80 4.57 -0.20 10.69
C PHE A 80 3.06 0.05 10.53
N HIS A 81 2.29 -1.03 10.63
CA HIS A 81 0.89 -1.11 10.26
C HIS A 81 -0.01 -1.13 11.50
N ASN A 82 -1.19 -0.51 11.40
CA ASN A 82 -2.29 -0.64 12.36
C ASN A 82 -3.63 -0.41 11.65
N ASP A 83 -4.41 -1.46 11.51
CA ASP A 83 -5.75 -1.43 10.92
C ASP A 83 -6.87 -1.19 11.94
N ARG A 84 -6.57 -1.20 13.25
CA ARG A 84 -7.57 -0.98 14.28
C ARG A 84 -8.02 0.48 14.30
N ARG A 85 -9.33 0.68 14.38
CA ARG A 85 -9.95 2.01 14.46
C ARG A 85 -10.76 2.14 15.75
N GLU A 86 -10.55 3.25 16.44
CA GLU A 86 -11.35 3.66 17.58
C GLU A 86 -12.40 4.67 17.13
N LYS A 87 -13.65 4.42 17.50
CA LYS A 87 -14.77 5.34 17.29
C LYS A 87 -14.72 6.41 18.38
N LYS A 88 -14.71 7.68 17.98
CA LYS A 88 -14.81 8.81 18.91
C LYS A 88 -15.96 9.71 18.49
N GLU A 89 -16.85 9.98 19.43
CA GLU A 89 -17.91 10.98 19.28
C GLU A 89 -17.39 12.34 19.76
N LEU A 90 -17.57 13.36 18.93
CA LEU A 90 -17.18 14.73 19.22
C LEU A 90 -18.35 15.46 19.92
N PRO A 91 -18.08 16.55 20.68
CA PRO A 91 -19.12 17.30 21.39
C PRO A 91 -20.26 17.83 20.51
N ASN A 92 -20.06 17.92 19.19
CA ASN A 92 -21.07 18.32 18.21
C ASN A 92 -21.85 17.14 17.59
N GLY A 93 -21.76 15.95 18.16
CA GLY A 93 -22.42 14.73 17.68
C GLY A 93 -21.78 14.09 16.43
N ARG A 94 -20.68 14.65 15.90
CA ARG A 94 -19.96 14.04 14.78
C ARG A 94 -19.17 12.83 15.27
N ILE A 95 -19.23 11.75 14.52
CA ILE A 95 -18.42 10.56 14.74
C ILE A 95 -17.17 10.62 13.86
N ILE A 96 -16.01 10.40 14.47
CA ILE A 96 -14.74 10.20 13.76
C ILE A 96 -14.15 8.83 14.10
N HIS A 97 -13.34 8.30 13.19
CA HIS A 97 -12.54 7.11 13.40
C HIS A 97 -11.06 7.51 13.43
N LYS A 98 -10.37 7.16 14.51
CA LYS A 98 -8.92 7.36 14.66
C LYS A 98 -8.23 6.00 14.65
N VAL A 99 -6.99 5.92 14.17
CA VAL A 99 -6.13 4.75 14.40
C VAL A 99 -5.99 4.53 15.90
N ALA A 100 -6.17 3.29 16.34
CA ALA A 100 -6.06 2.91 17.75
C ALA A 100 -4.62 3.10 18.27
N GLU A 101 -4.46 3.37 19.57
CA GLU A 101 -3.13 3.47 20.17
C GLU A 101 -2.40 2.12 20.22
N LYS A 102 -3.16 1.02 20.29
CA LYS A 102 -2.67 -0.36 20.36
C LYS A 102 -2.95 -1.12 19.06
N GLY A 103 -2.28 -2.25 18.90
CA GLY A 103 -2.44 -3.14 17.74
C GLY A 103 -1.51 -2.81 16.57
N TRP A 104 -0.43 -2.07 16.82
CA TRP A 104 0.60 -1.85 15.83
C TRP A 104 1.44 -3.10 15.62
N GLU A 105 1.79 -3.37 14.37
CA GLU A 105 2.62 -4.49 13.96
C GLU A 105 3.60 -4.09 12.85
N ILE A 106 4.68 -4.85 12.69
CA ILE A 106 5.67 -4.67 11.64
C ILE A 106 5.42 -5.73 10.57
N VAL A 107 5.13 -5.30 9.34
CA VAL A 107 4.80 -6.18 8.21
C VAL A 107 5.90 -6.08 7.15
N PRO A 108 6.51 -7.19 6.70
CA PRO A 108 7.43 -7.18 5.57
C PRO A 108 6.70 -6.94 4.25
N VAL A 109 7.32 -6.21 3.32
CA VAL A 109 6.81 -5.89 1.98
C VAL A 109 7.71 -6.44 0.90
#